data_AF-A0A961RPV5-F1
#
_entry.id   AF-A0A961RPV5-F1
#
_cell.length_a   1.000
_cell.length_b   1.000
_cell.length_c   1.000
_cell.angle_alpha   90.00
_cell.angle_beta   90.00
_cell.angle_gamma   90.00
#
_symmetry.space_group_name_H-M   'P 1'
#
loop_
_entity.id
_entity.type
_entity.pdbx_description
1 polymer ?
#
loop_
_entity_poly.entity_id
_entity_poly.type
_entity_poly.pdbx_seq_one_letter_code
_entity_poly.pdbx_strand_id
1 'polypeptide(L)' 'MPADLVLASASPFRRQLLENAGISFRAVPAEIDERAVEAPLARAGGSPEDIALVLA' A
#
# COMPACT_ATOMS: atom_id res chain seq x y z
N MET A 1 10.76 4.65 -22.18
CA MET A 1 9.48 5.29 -21.77
C MET A 1 9.45 5.27 -20.25
N PRO A 2 9.08 6.36 -19.56
CA PRO A 2 8.86 6.28 -18.12
C PRO A 2 7.77 5.22 -17.85
N ALA A 3 7.99 4.38 -16.84
CA ALA A 3 6.99 3.41 -16.43
C ALA A 3 5.78 4.14 -15.83
N ASP A 4 4.57 3.70 -16.16
CA ASP A 4 3.35 4.21 -15.56
C ASP A 4 3.37 3.96 -14.05
N LEU A 5 3.30 5.04 -13.26
CA LEU A 5 3.19 4.93 -11.81
C LEU A 5 1.76 4.52 -11.41
N VAL A 6 1.64 3.51 -10.56
CA VAL A 6 0.36 3.04 -10.01
C VAL A 6 0.36 3.22 -8.49
N LEU A 7 -0.69 3.86 -7.97
CA LEU A 7 -1.01 3.89 -6.55
C LEU A 7 -1.86 2.66 -6.21
N ALA A 8 -1.25 1.64 -5.61
CA ALA A 8 -1.87 0.39 -5.19
C ALA A 8 -2.75 0.53 -3.92
N SER A 9 -3.47 1.64 -3.75
CA SER A 9 -4.19 1.97 -2.51
C SER A 9 -5.55 2.61 -2.81
N ALA A 10 -6.58 2.15 -2.11
CA ALA A 10 -7.92 2.74 -2.14
C ALA A 10 -8.05 4.03 -1.32
N SER A 11 -7.03 4.41 -0.54
CA SER A 11 -7.09 5.56 0.36
C SER A 11 -7.28 6.89 -0.39
N PRO A 12 -8.33 7.67 -0.08
CA PRO A 12 -8.53 9.00 -0.67
C PRO A 12 -7.44 9.98 -0.23
N PHE A 13 -6.90 9.83 0.99
CA PHE A 13 -5.85 10.70 1.50
C PHE A 13 -4.51 10.50 0.79
N ARG A 14 -4.11 9.25 0.54
CA ARG A 14 -2.88 8.96 -0.21
C ARG A 14 -2.97 9.48 -1.66
N ARG A 15 -4.14 9.34 -2.29
CA ARG A 15 -4.41 9.93 -3.60
C ARG A 15 -4.23 11.44 -3.57
N GLN A 16 -4.91 12.13 -2.66
CA GLN A 16 -4.83 13.58 -2.54
C GLN A 16 -3.41 14.08 -2.29
N LEU A 17 -2.63 13.37 -1.48
CA LEU A 17 -1.22 13.71 -1.20
C LEU A 17 -0.37 13.68 -2.47
N LEU A 18 -0.50 12.64 -3.30
CA LEU A 18 0.26 12.51 -4.54
C LEU A 18 -0.20 13.53 -5.60
N GLU A 19 -1.51 13.79 -5.68
CA GLU A 19 -2.09 14.82 -6.55
C GLU A 19 -1.55 16.22 -6.18
N ASN A 20 -1.54 16.56 -4.89
CA ASN A 20 -1.00 17.83 -4.39
C ASN A 20 0.50 17.97 -4.63
N ALA A 21 1.23 16.86 -4.70
CA ALA A 21 2.65 16.82 -5.05
C ALA A 21 2.91 16.94 -6.57
N GLY A 22 1.86 17.02 -7.40
CA GLY A 22 1.98 17.11 -8.86
C GLY A 22 2.42 15.80 -9.53
N ILE A 23 2.28 14.67 -8.82
CA ILE A 23 2.68 13.36 -9.33
C ILE A 23 1.58 12.82 -10.24
N SER A 24 1.94 12.39 -11.45
CA SER A 24 1.02 11.69 -12.36
C SER A 24 1.03 10.19 -12.05
N PHE A 25 -0.14 9.61 -11.77
CA PHE A 25 -0.29 8.18 -11.45
C PHE A 25 -1.69 7.69 -11.81
N ARG A 26 -1.86 6.36 -11.85
CA ARG A 26 -3.19 5.72 -11.84
C ARG A 26 -3.48 5.13 -10.47
N ALA A 27 -4.67 5.36 -9.92
CA ALA A 27 -5.09 4.73 -8.68
C ALA A 27 -5.76 3.38 -8.98
N VAL A 28 -5.21 2.30 -8.45
CA VAL A 28 -5.76 0.94 -8.58
C VAL A 28 -5.73 0.30 -7.18
N PRO A 29 -6.88 0.15 -6.50
CA PRO A 29 -6.94 -0.55 -5.22
C PRO A 29 -6.34 -1.96 -5.30
N ALA A 30 -5.57 -2.36 -4.28
CA ALA A 30 -5.09 -3.72 -4.18
C ALA A 30 -6.22 -4.69 -3.82
N GLU A 31 -6.33 -5.80 -4.55
CA GLU A 31 -7.22 -6.91 -4.22
C GLU A 31 -6.44 -7.94 -3.38
N ILE A 32 -6.18 -7.60 -2.12
CA ILE A 32 -5.42 -8.43 -1.19
C ILE A 32 -6.19 -8.66 0.11
N ASP A 33 -6.14 -9.89 0.61
CA ASP A 33 -6.57 -10.19 1.97
C ASP A 33 -5.42 -9.88 2.94
N GLU A 34 -5.39 -8.64 3.42
CA GLU A 34 -4.36 -8.18 4.36
C GLU A 34 -4.32 -9.02 5.64
N ARG A 35 -5.48 -9.52 6.12
CA ARG A 35 -5.55 -10.30 7.36
C ARG A 35 -4.87 -11.66 7.19
N ALA A 36 -5.01 -12.27 6.01
CA ALA A 36 -4.32 -13.52 5.68
C ALA A 36 -2.79 -13.36 5.62
N VAL A 37 -2.29 -12.19 5.19
CA VAL A 37 -0.85 -11.87 5.14
C VAL A 37 -0.30 -11.51 6.52
N GLU A 38 -1.07 -10.76 7.32
CA GLU A 38 -0.69 -10.35 8.68
C GLU A 38 -0.58 -11.53 9.66
N ALA A 39 -1.54 -12.46 9.62
CA ALA A 39 -1.65 -13.56 10.58
C ALA A 39 -0.37 -14.41 10.77
N PRO A 40 0.34 -14.86 9.70
CA PRO A 40 1.60 -15.58 9.87
C PRO A 40 2.72 -14.71 10.46
N LEU A 41 2.80 -13.42 10.10
CA LEU A 41 3.83 -12.50 10.60
C LEU A 41 3.63 -12.22 12.09
N ALA A 42 2.39 -11.95 12.50
CA ALA A 42 2.04 -11.76 13.89
C ALA A 42 2.34 -13.02 14.74
N ARG A 43 2.02 -14.22 14.21
CA ARG A 43 2.36 -15.49 14.89
C ARG A 43 3.86 -15.74 15.01
N ALA A 44 4.65 -15.23 14.07
CA ALA A 44 6.10 -15.29 14.12
C ALA A 44 6.72 -14.25 15.07
N GLY A 45 5.91 -13.43 15.75
CA GLY A 45 6.37 -12.37 16.65
C GLY A 45 6.87 -11.13 15.91
N GLY A 46 6.45 -10.93 14.65
CA GLY A 46 6.75 -9.73 13.88
C GLY A 46 6.23 -8.48 14.58
N SER A 47 7.03 -7.41 14.55
CA SER A 47 6.63 -6.13 15.13
C SER A 47 5.52 -5.47 14.29
N PRO A 48 4.75 -4.53 14.87
CA PRO A 48 3.78 -3.75 14.10
C PRO A 48 4.41 -3.05 12.89
N GLU A 49 5.63 -2.55 13.02
CA GLU A 49 6.37 -1.93 11.92
C GLU A 49 6.76 -2.92 10.82
N ASP A 50 7.16 -4.15 11.16
CA ASP A 50 7.44 -5.20 10.16
C ASP A 50 6.18 -5.59 9.39
N ILE A 51 5.06 -5.77 10.10
CA ILE A 51 3.77 -6.10 9.50
C ILE A 51 3.32 -4.99 8.55
N ALA A 52 3.41 -3.73 8.99
CA ALA A 52 3.06 -2.57 8.18
C ALA A 52 3.91 -2.49 6.90
N LEU A 53 5.21 -2.80 6.99
CA LEU A 53 6.10 -2.78 5.83
C LEU A 53 5.76 -3.88 4.81
N VAL A 54 5.36 -5.06 5.27
CA VAL A 54 4.97 -6.16 4.37
C VAL A 54 3.62 -5.90 3.70
N LEU A 55 2.71 -5.19 4.37
CA LEU A 55 1.38 -4.85 3.83
C LEU A 55 1.36 -3.60 2.93
N ALA A 56 2.42 -2.79 2.93
CA ALA A 56 2.50 -1.51 2.20
C ALA A 56 2.81 -1.69 0.71
#